data_AF-A0A6B3FR40-F1
#
_entry.id   AF-A0A6B3FR40-F1
#
_cell.length_a   1.000
_cell.length_b   1.000
_cell.length_c   1.000
_cell.angle_alpha   90.00
_cell.angle_beta   90.00
_cell.angle_gamma   90.00
#
_symmetry.space_group_name_H-M   'P 1'
#
loop_
_entity.id
_entity.type
_entity.pdbx_description
1 polymer ?
#
loop_
_entity_poly.entity_id
_entity_poly.type
_entity_poly.pdbx_seq_one_letter_code
_entity_poly.pdbx_strand_id
1 'polypeptide(L)'
;DMKDMDAMTLAVVRERMRSGRKPPRDIVLAFLADEEAGGTYGARYLVDNHPGLFEGVTEAISEVGGFSFTVNENLRLYLVETAQKG
;
A
#
# COMPACT_ATOMS: atom_id res chain seq x y z
N ASP A 1 7.16 -6.46 -7.50
CA ASP A 1 8.05 -6.48 -6.33
C ASP A 1 7.22 -5.88 -5.23
N MET A 2 6.82 -6.67 -4.21
CA MET A 2 6.31 -6.10 -2.95
C MET A 2 6.18 -7.11 -1.81
N LYS A 3 6.68 -8.34 -1.95
CA LYS A 3 6.54 -9.36 -0.90
C LYS A 3 7.18 -8.91 0.43
N ASP A 4 8.22 -8.10 0.36
CA ASP A 4 8.84 -7.49 1.55
C ASP A 4 7.91 -6.45 2.19
N MET A 5 7.25 -5.60 1.39
CA MET A 5 6.25 -4.65 1.90
C MET A 5 5.03 -5.36 2.49
N ASP A 6 4.54 -6.43 1.85
CA ASP A 6 3.47 -7.27 2.37
C ASP A 6 3.86 -7.90 3.71
N ALA A 7 5.07 -8.47 3.77
CA ALA A 7 5.60 -9.06 5.00
C ALA A 7 5.73 -8.02 6.12
N MET A 8 6.23 -6.82 5.82
CA MET A 8 6.32 -5.70 6.76
C MET A 8 4.94 -5.26 7.23
N THR A 9 3.98 -5.10 6.32
CA THR A 9 2.59 -4.70 6.62
C THR A 9 1.92 -5.72 7.54
N LEU A 10 2.01 -7.01 7.19
CA LEU A 10 1.49 -8.10 8.00
C LEU A 10 2.18 -8.16 9.37
N ALA A 11 3.49 -7.95 9.44
CA ALA A 11 4.23 -7.92 10.71
C ALA A 11 3.75 -6.79 11.62
N VAL A 12 3.56 -5.58 11.09
CA VAL A 12 3.06 -4.42 11.85
C VAL A 12 1.62 -4.63 12.31
N VAL A 13 0.73 -5.09 11.44
CA VAL A 13 -0.67 -5.37 11.78
C VAL A 13 -0.73 -6.45 12.88
N ARG A 14 0.03 -7.54 12.71
CA ARG A 14 0.10 -8.63 13.69
C ARG A 14 0.60 -8.15 15.06
N GLU A 15 1.65 -7.32 15.10
CA GLU A 15 2.16 -6.75 16.35
C GLU A 15 1.09 -5.88 17.03
N ARG A 16 0.51 -4.92 16.31
CA ARG A 16 -0.52 -4.02 16.84
C ARG A 16 -1.72 -4.76 17.41
N MET A 17 -2.18 -5.80 16.70
CA MET A 17 -3.30 -6.60 17.18
C MET A 17 -2.95 -7.38 18.45
N ARG A 18 -1.72 -7.89 18.57
CA ARG A 18 -1.25 -8.61 19.77
C ARG A 18 -1.02 -7.69 20.96
N SER A 19 -0.62 -6.45 20.74
CA SER A 19 -0.41 -5.44 21.77
C SER A 19 -1.66 -4.62 22.11
N GLY A 20 -2.81 -4.92 21.48
CA GLY A 20 -4.07 -4.20 21.72
C GLY A 20 -4.11 -2.78 21.14
N ARG A 21 -3.16 -2.42 20.27
CA ARG A 21 -3.01 -1.09 19.67
C ARG A 21 -3.83 -0.94 18.39
N LYS A 22 -5.16 -1.00 18.52
CA LYS A 22 -6.07 -0.82 17.38
C LYS A 22 -5.96 0.61 16.81
N PRO A 23 -5.91 0.77 15.47
CA PRO A 23 -6.02 2.08 14.86
C PRO A 23 -7.36 2.76 15.21
N PRO A 24 -7.41 4.10 15.23
CA PRO A 24 -8.65 4.84 15.50
C PRO A 24 -9.66 4.80 14.35
N ARG A 25 -9.29 4.22 13.20
CA ARG A 25 -10.11 4.06 12.00
C ARG A 25 -10.02 2.62 11.50
N ASP A 26 -11.01 2.20 10.73
CA ASP A 26 -10.98 0.92 10.05
C ASP A 26 -9.89 0.90 8.98
N ILE A 27 -9.19 -0.24 8.88
CA ILE A 27 -8.13 -0.47 7.90
C ILE A 27 -8.51 -1.68 7.07
N VAL A 28 -8.56 -1.49 5.75
CA VAL A 28 -8.74 -2.57 4.78
C VAL A 28 -7.37 -2.98 4.26
N LEU A 29 -7.01 -4.25 4.41
CA LEU A 29 -5.84 -4.83 3.77
C LEU A 29 -6.28 -5.48 2.46
N ALA A 30 -5.88 -4.90 1.33
CA ALA A 30 -6.20 -5.39 0.00
C ALA A 30 -4.95 -5.98 -0.67
N PHE A 31 -4.86 -7.31 -0.71
CA PHE A 31 -3.81 -8.02 -1.46
C PHE A 31 -4.35 -8.36 -2.85
N LEU A 32 -3.96 -7.57 -3.84
CA LEU A 32 -4.53 -7.62 -5.19
C LEU A 32 -3.58 -8.36 -6.13
N ALA A 33 -4.16 -9.12 -7.08
CA ALA A 33 -3.39 -9.80 -8.10
C ALA A 33 -3.05 -8.85 -9.27
N ASP A 34 -2.26 -9.36 -10.22
CA ASP A 34 -2.11 -8.80 -11.56
C ASP A 34 -1.39 -7.43 -11.66
N GLU A 35 -0.83 -6.89 -10.56
CA GLU A 35 -0.12 -5.60 -10.53
C GLU A 35 0.97 -5.52 -11.63
N GLU A 36 1.85 -6.53 -11.67
CA GLU A 36 2.99 -6.63 -12.59
C GLU A 36 2.59 -6.87 -14.06
N ALA A 37 1.30 -7.16 -14.29
CA ALA A 37 0.71 -7.38 -15.61
C ALA A 37 -0.29 -6.27 -15.99
N GLY A 38 -0.31 -5.16 -15.24
CA GLY A 38 -1.12 -3.97 -15.54
C GLY A 38 -2.43 -3.86 -14.78
N GLY A 39 -2.74 -4.78 -13.87
CA GLY A 39 -3.83 -4.69 -12.91
C GLY A 39 -5.25 -4.84 -13.49
N THR A 40 -5.38 -5.29 -14.75
CA THR A 40 -6.67 -5.42 -15.45
C THR A 40 -7.55 -6.47 -14.76
N TYR A 41 -6.96 -7.60 -14.37
CA TYR A 41 -7.66 -8.67 -13.64
C TYR A 41 -7.51 -8.55 -12.12
N GLY A 42 -6.83 -7.49 -11.65
CA GLY A 42 -6.62 -7.18 -10.24
C GLY A 42 -7.50 -6.03 -9.77
N ALA A 43 -6.84 -4.93 -9.41
CA ALA A 43 -7.50 -3.73 -8.88
C ALA A 43 -8.59 -3.18 -9.82
N ARG A 44 -8.33 -3.14 -11.13
CA ARG A 44 -9.28 -2.63 -12.13
C ARG A 44 -10.57 -3.44 -12.13
N TYR A 45 -10.45 -4.77 -12.20
CA TYR A 45 -11.60 -5.67 -12.16
C TYR A 45 -12.44 -5.48 -10.90
N LEU A 46 -11.80 -5.34 -9.73
CA LEU A 46 -12.52 -5.15 -8.47
C LEU A 46 -13.26 -3.80 -8.42
N VAL A 47 -12.65 -2.72 -8.89
CA VAL A 47 -13.32 -1.41 -8.96
C VAL A 47 -14.52 -1.47 -9.91
N ASP A 48 -14.38 -2.13 -11.05
CA ASP A 48 -15.43 -2.19 -12.08
C ASP A 48 -16.57 -3.15 -11.70
N ASN A 49 -16.28 -4.29 -11.06
CA ASN A 49 -17.26 -5.37 -10.82
C ASN A 49 -17.66 -5.55 -9.35
N HIS A 50 -16.84 -5.09 -8.42
CA HIS A 50 -17.05 -5.24 -6.98
C HIS A 50 -16.77 -3.94 -6.19
N PRO A 51 -17.29 -2.78 -6.62
CA PRO A 51 -16.96 -1.49 -6.00
C PRO A 51 -17.34 -1.40 -4.51
N GLY A 52 -18.35 -2.18 -4.07
CA GLY A 52 -18.75 -2.26 -2.67
C GLY A 52 -17.66 -2.77 -1.72
N LEU A 53 -16.62 -3.45 -2.23
CA LEU A 53 -15.45 -3.82 -1.42
C LEU A 53 -14.63 -2.60 -0.95
N PHE A 54 -14.80 -1.45 -1.59
CA PHE A 54 -14.09 -0.21 -1.29
C PHE A 54 -15.00 0.84 -0.65
N GLU A 55 -16.24 0.50 -0.30
CA GLU A 55 -17.15 1.44 0.36
C GLU A 55 -16.55 1.93 1.68
N GLY A 56 -16.51 3.25 1.86
CA GLY A 56 -15.92 3.89 3.05
C GLY A 56 -14.39 3.99 3.04
N VAL A 57 -13.70 3.44 2.03
CA VAL A 57 -12.25 3.64 1.84
C VAL A 57 -12.01 4.99 1.18
N THR A 58 -11.47 5.94 1.94
CA THR A 58 -11.20 7.31 1.48
C THR A 58 -9.78 7.52 0.97
N GLU A 59 -8.82 6.72 1.45
CA GLU A 59 -7.41 6.78 1.08
C GLU A 59 -6.85 5.37 0.86
N ALA A 60 -5.91 5.25 -0.08
CA ALA A 60 -5.17 4.02 -0.33
C ALA A 60 -3.66 4.28 -0.25
N ILE A 61 -2.94 3.33 0.35
CA ILE A 61 -1.47 3.30 0.38
C ILE A 61 -1.07 1.99 -0.27
N SER A 62 -0.21 2.05 -1.29
CA SER A 62 0.23 0.90 -2.09
C SER A 62 1.76 0.83 -2.13
N GLU A 63 2.29 -0.13 -2.90
CA GLU A 63 3.71 -0.19 -3.23
C GLU A 63 4.18 1.07 -3.94
N VAL A 64 5.42 1.45 -3.62
CA VAL A 64 6.10 2.67 -4.05
C VAL A 64 5.44 3.96 -3.53
N GLY A 65 6.28 4.97 -3.28
CA GLY A 65 5.89 6.14 -2.52
C GLY A 65 7.04 6.70 -1.69
N GLY A 66 8.09 5.92 -1.42
CA GLY A 66 9.18 6.33 -0.56
C GLY A 66 10.50 5.72 -0.97
N PHE A 67 11.32 6.41 -1.75
CA PHE A 67 12.72 6.01 -1.95
C PHE A 67 13.67 7.11 -1.50
N SER A 68 14.84 6.68 -1.04
CA SER A 68 15.87 7.60 -0.63
C SER A 68 16.84 7.85 -1.77
N PHE A 69 17.11 9.11 -2.06
CA PHE A 69 18.07 9.52 -3.07
C PHE A 69 19.23 10.28 -2.40
N THR A 70 20.43 9.73 -2.47
CA THR A 70 21.64 10.39 -1.95
C THR A 70 22.18 11.35 -3.01
N VAL A 71 22.14 12.65 -2.72
CA VAL A 71 22.65 13.69 -3.63
C VAL A 71 24.15 13.84 -3.48
N ASN A 72 24.65 13.79 -2.24
CA ASN A 72 26.07 13.74 -1.87
C ASN A 72 26.22 13.20 -0.44
N GLU A 73 27.46 13.10 0.07
CA GLU A 73 27.78 12.54 1.39
C GLU A 73 27.00 13.18 2.56
N ASN A 74 26.55 14.43 2.41
CA ASN A 74 25.87 15.20 3.47
C ASN A 74 24.39 15.48 3.15
N LEU A 75 23.83 14.95 2.07
CA LEU A 75 22.44 15.23 1.67
C LEU A 75 21.73 13.98 1.15
N ARG A 76 20.72 13.55 1.89
CA ARG A 76 19.83 12.45 1.53
C ARG A 76 18.39 12.96 1.46
N LEU A 77 17.76 12.77 0.30
CA LEU A 77 16.35 13.08 0.07
C LEU A 77 15.51 11.83 0.37
N TYR A 78 14.33 12.05 0.96
CA TYR A 78 13.31 11.03 1.16
C TYR A 78 12.08 11.50 0.39
N LEU A 79 11.95 11.03 -0.84
CA LEU A 79 10.87 11.48 -1.71
C LEU A 79 9.59 10.76 -1.28
N VAL A 80 8.51 11.53 -1.15
CA VAL A 80 7.16 10.97 -0.96
C VAL A 80 6.44 11.08 -2.30
N GLU A 81 6.31 9.96 -3.02
CA GLU A 81 5.56 9.91 -4.26
C GLU A 81 4.08 9.66 -3.98
N THR A 82 3.24 10.40 -4.69
CA THR A 82 1.79 10.26 -4.68
C THR A 82 1.34 10.09 -6.13
N ALA A 83 0.50 9.10 -6.42
CA ALA A 83 0.00 8.78 -7.76
C ALA A 83 1.08 8.31 -8.76
N GLN A 84 1.75 7.19 -8.45
CA GLN A 84 2.50 6.46 -9.49
C GLN A 84 1.53 5.59 -10.28
N LYS A 85 1.57 5.75 -11.61
CA LYS A 85 0.67 5.20 -12.66
C LYS A 85 -0.53 6.09 -12.98
N GLY A 86 -0.35 6.91 -14.01
CA GLY A 86 -1.39 7.30 -14.96
C GLY A 86 -1.29 6.42 -16.21
#